data_AF-A0A3L7NHF6-F1
#
_entry.id   AF-A0A3L7NHF6-F1
#
_cell.length_a   1.000
_cell.length_b   1.000
_cell.length_c   1.000
_cell.angle_alpha   90.00
_cell.angle_beta   90.00
_cell.angle_gamma   90.00
#
_symmetry.space_group_name_H-M   'P 1'
#
loop_
_entity.id
_entity.type
_entity.pdbx_description
1 polymer ?
#
loop_
_entity_poly.entity_id
_entity_poly.type
_entity_poly.pdbx_seq_one_letter_code
_entity_poly.pdbx_strand_id
1 'polypeptide(L)'
;MDSLAGFVSYDGLVRDILSSRAIHVDEISWRADNVEWNQYELVVIRSPWDYQSAWDQFMGVLMQIDASPARLENCLSVARWNVEKTYLRDLREQGISIVPTTWMRSPSVADLHELFDRFNSDDVVIKPIVGANADDAFWLRRETSA
;
A
#
# COMPACT_ATOMS: atom_id res chain seq x y z
N MET A 1 -10.46 7.44 1.24
CA MET A 1 -11.77 7.10 1.83
C MET A 1 -12.24 8.20 2.74
N ASP A 2 -13.54 8.43 2.78
CA ASP A 2 -14.13 9.48 3.62
C ASP A 2 -14.49 8.99 5.04
N SER A 3 -14.34 7.69 5.31
CA SER A 3 -14.57 7.10 6.62
C SER A 3 -13.64 5.91 6.84
N LEU A 4 -13.07 5.79 8.04
CA LEU A 4 -12.33 4.62 8.49
C LEU A 4 -13.23 3.54 9.11
N ALA A 5 -14.55 3.67 9.02
CA ALA A 5 -15.47 2.66 9.53
C ALA A 5 -15.19 1.29 8.85
N GLY A 6 -15.00 0.26 9.66
CA GLY A 6 -14.63 -1.08 9.19
C GLY A 6 -13.12 -1.32 9.05
N PHE A 7 -12.28 -0.32 9.34
CA PHE A 7 -10.83 -0.45 9.32
C PHE A 7 -10.23 -0.29 10.72
N VAL A 8 -9.15 -1.00 10.97
CA VAL A 8 -8.33 -0.77 12.16
C VAL A 8 -7.42 0.41 11.85
N SER A 9 -7.53 1.48 12.64
CA SER A 9 -6.60 2.61 12.61
C SER A 9 -6.22 3.00 14.04
N TYR A 10 -4.97 3.45 14.17
CA TYR A 10 -4.39 3.95 15.41
C TYR A 10 -4.05 5.45 15.31
N ASP A 11 -4.52 6.13 14.27
CA ASP A 11 -4.12 7.51 13.98
C ASP A 11 -4.52 8.48 15.09
N GLY A 12 -5.66 8.24 15.75
CA GLY A 12 -6.07 9.02 16.91
C GLY A 12 -5.14 8.93 18.11
N LEU A 13 -4.34 7.85 18.26
CA LEU A 13 -3.48 7.65 19.44
C LEU A 13 -2.34 8.68 19.54
N VAL A 14 -1.92 9.26 18.41
CA VAL A 14 -0.84 10.26 18.41
C VAL A 14 -1.36 11.68 18.61
N ARG A 15 -2.67 11.91 18.50
CA ARG A 15 -3.27 13.25 18.52
C ARG A 15 -2.96 14.00 19.81
N ASP A 16 -3.18 13.38 20.96
CA ASP A 16 -2.96 14.01 22.27
C ASP A 16 -1.48 14.34 22.50
N ILE A 17 -0.58 13.44 22.07
CA ILE A 17 0.87 13.57 22.18
C ILE A 17 1.41 14.71 21.29
N LEU A 18 0.83 14.88 20.10
CA LEU A 18 1.16 15.97 19.19
C LEU A 18 0.59 17.30 19.70
N SER A 19 -0.66 17.31 20.15
CA SER A 19 -1.30 18.49 20.75
C SER A 19 -0.57 18.98 22.00
N SER A 20 -0.06 18.07 22.85
CA SER A 20 0.76 18.44 24.02
C SER A 20 2.08 19.11 23.66
N ARG A 21 2.49 19.06 22.38
CA ARG A 21 3.65 19.74 21.82
C ARG A 21 3.27 20.96 20.96
N ALA A 22 2.02 21.42 21.07
CA ALA A 22 1.44 22.49 20.27
C ALA A 22 1.42 22.21 18.75
N ILE A 23 1.48 20.94 18.35
CA ILE A 23 1.34 20.50 16.96
C ILE A 23 -0.16 20.31 16.68
N HIS A 24 -0.66 21.03 15.69
CA HIS A 24 -2.04 20.93 15.22
C HIS A 24 -2.11 19.86 14.13
N VAL A 25 -3.13 18.99 14.20
CA VAL A 25 -3.24 17.83 13.31
C VAL A 25 -4.66 17.77 12.77
N ASP A 26 -4.76 17.78 11.44
CA ASP A 26 -5.99 17.50 10.72
C ASP A 26 -5.94 16.09 10.13
N GLU A 27 -7.01 15.33 10.31
CA GLU A 27 -7.22 14.05 9.62
C GLU A 27 -8.01 14.32 8.34
N ILE A 28 -7.32 14.27 7.20
CA ILE A 28 -7.89 14.62 5.89
C ILE A 28 -8.07 13.35 5.06
N SER A 29 -9.28 13.12 4.56
CA SER A 29 -9.53 12.10 3.54
C SER A 29 -8.69 12.43 2.30
N TRP A 30 -7.95 11.46 1.78
CA TRP A 30 -7.25 11.67 0.50
C TRP A 30 -8.22 11.88 -0.68
N ARG A 31 -9.52 11.57 -0.50
CA ARG A 31 -10.58 11.85 -1.47
C ARG A 31 -11.26 13.21 -1.26
N ALA A 32 -10.84 13.98 -0.25
CA ALA A 32 -11.39 15.30 -0.02
C ALA A 32 -11.05 16.23 -1.19
N ASP A 33 -12.06 16.92 -1.69
CA ASP A 33 -11.89 17.94 -2.72
C ASP A 33 -11.41 19.27 -2.10
N ASN A 34 -10.68 20.07 -2.89
CA ASN A 34 -10.29 21.44 -2.56
C ASN A 34 -9.50 21.60 -1.24
N VAL A 35 -8.60 20.66 -0.95
CA VAL A 35 -7.68 20.77 0.19
C VAL A 35 -6.58 21.79 -0.14
N GLU A 36 -6.51 22.86 0.64
CA GLU A 36 -5.46 23.90 0.52
C GLU A 36 -4.14 23.42 1.17
N TRP A 37 -3.37 22.58 0.47
CA TRP A 37 -2.14 21.98 1.01
C TRP A 37 -1.09 22.99 1.45
N ASN A 38 -1.11 24.21 0.90
CA ASN A 38 -0.21 25.31 1.23
C ASN A 38 -0.29 25.78 2.69
N GLN A 39 -1.35 25.42 3.41
CA GLN A 39 -1.51 25.78 4.83
C GLN A 39 -0.77 24.83 5.79
N TYR A 40 -0.27 23.70 5.28
CA TYR A 40 0.39 22.68 6.09
C TYR A 40 1.91 22.77 5.98
N GLU A 41 2.61 22.53 7.09
CA GLU A 41 4.07 22.39 7.10
C GLU A 41 4.49 20.95 6.72
N LEU A 42 3.64 19.97 7.04
CA LEU A 42 3.92 18.55 6.92
C LEU A 42 2.66 17.76 6.59
N VAL A 43 2.76 16.80 5.67
CA VAL A 43 1.72 15.81 5.37
C VAL A 43 2.32 14.41 5.52
N VAL A 44 1.60 13.52 6.21
CA VAL A 44 2.01 12.13 6.44
C VAL A 44 0.92 11.20 5.91
N ILE A 45 1.30 10.22 5.10
CA ILE A 45 0.40 9.16 4.65
C ILE A 45 0.18 8.21 5.83
N ARG A 46 -1.08 8.08 6.25
CA ARG A 46 -1.49 7.22 7.35
C ARG A 46 -2.29 6.03 6.83
N SER A 47 -3.61 6.12 6.83
CA SER A 47 -4.52 5.02 6.52
C SER A 47 -5.37 5.24 5.26
N PRO A 48 -4.80 5.51 4.07
CA PRO A 48 -5.57 5.62 2.82
C PRO A 48 -5.98 4.22 2.31
N TRP A 49 -6.66 3.43 3.13
CA TRP A 49 -6.84 1.98 2.96
C TRP A 49 -7.64 1.52 1.74
N ASP A 50 -8.22 2.46 0.98
CA ASP A 50 -8.94 2.24 -0.26
C ASP A 50 -8.17 2.67 -1.53
N TYR A 51 -6.90 3.13 -1.40
CA TYR A 51 -6.14 3.67 -2.53
C TYR A 51 -6.00 2.69 -3.70
N GLN A 52 -5.93 1.39 -3.43
CA GLN A 52 -5.76 0.34 -4.43
C GLN A 52 -6.87 0.32 -5.48
N SER A 53 -8.07 0.78 -5.13
CA SER A 53 -9.21 0.90 -6.04
C SER A 53 -9.12 2.09 -7.00
N ALA A 54 -8.28 3.07 -6.69
CA ALA A 54 -8.20 4.36 -7.39
C ALA A 54 -6.79 4.95 -7.29
N TRP A 55 -5.79 4.12 -7.61
CA TRP A 55 -4.39 4.42 -7.38
C TRP A 55 -3.91 5.64 -8.18
N ASP A 56 -4.39 5.83 -9.42
CA ASP A 56 -4.09 7.00 -10.25
C ASP A 56 -4.50 8.30 -9.56
N GLN A 57 -5.71 8.32 -8.98
CA GLN A 57 -6.23 9.47 -8.25
C GLN A 57 -5.41 9.73 -6.99
N PHE A 58 -5.09 8.67 -6.24
CA PHE A 58 -4.25 8.79 -5.04
C PHE A 58 -2.85 9.33 -5.37
N MET A 59 -2.22 8.86 -6.45
CA MET A 59 -0.95 9.41 -6.93
C MET A 59 -1.07 10.89 -7.34
N GLY A 60 -2.19 11.26 -7.96
CA GLY A 60 -2.50 12.66 -8.29
C GLY A 60 -2.52 13.57 -7.04
N VAL A 61 -3.12 13.09 -5.94
CA VAL A 61 -3.13 13.83 -4.66
C VAL A 61 -1.72 13.95 -4.08
N LEU A 62 -0.92 12.89 -4.08
CA LEU A 62 0.46 12.97 -3.61
C LEU A 62 1.31 13.94 -4.45
N MET A 63 1.09 13.98 -5.77
CA MET A 63 1.73 14.96 -6.66
C MET A 63 1.33 16.41 -6.34
N GLN A 64 0.06 16.64 -5.99
CA GLN A 64 -0.39 17.98 -5.57
C GLN A 64 0.26 18.41 -4.25
N ILE A 65 0.37 17.50 -3.28
CA ILE A 65 1.05 17.77 -2.01
C ILE A 65 2.53 18.05 -2.25
N ASP A 66 3.23 17.21 -3.01
CA ASP A 66 4.67 17.34 -3.31
C ASP A 66 5.01 18.64 -4.10
N ALA A 67 4.04 19.17 -4.85
CA ALA A 67 4.16 20.47 -5.54
C ALA A 67 3.85 21.68 -4.65
N SER A 68 3.33 21.48 -3.44
CA SER A 68 3.04 22.53 -2.46
C SER A 68 4.26 22.84 -1.58
N PRO A 69 4.24 23.89 -0.75
CA PRO A 69 5.24 24.13 0.29
C PRO A 69 5.25 23.07 1.41
N ALA A 70 4.19 22.27 1.55
CA ALA A 70 4.11 21.25 2.59
C ALA A 70 5.10 20.12 2.31
N ARG A 71 5.82 19.68 3.34
CA ARG A 71 6.67 18.50 3.21
C ARG A 71 5.81 17.23 3.20
N LEU A 72 5.87 16.45 2.13
CA LEU A 72 5.34 15.08 2.14
C LEU A 72 6.36 14.15 2.81
N GLU A 73 6.09 13.73 4.05
CA GLU A 73 7.02 12.89 4.83
C GLU A 73 7.27 11.53 4.18
N ASN A 74 6.23 10.96 3.56
CA ASN A 74 6.33 9.78 2.73
C ASN A 74 6.67 10.20 1.30
N CYS A 75 7.94 10.56 1.04
CA CYS A 75 8.39 11.13 -0.23
C CYS A 75 7.71 10.49 -1.45
N LEU A 76 7.25 11.32 -2.39
CA LEU A 76 6.48 10.88 -3.57
C LEU A 76 7.18 9.77 -4.36
N SER A 77 8.51 9.83 -4.48
CA SER A 77 9.30 8.81 -5.16
C SER A 77 9.21 7.43 -4.49
N VAL A 78 9.19 7.39 -3.15
CA VAL A 78 9.07 6.14 -2.38
C VAL A 78 7.65 5.59 -2.49
N ALA A 79 6.64 6.44 -2.35
CA ALA A 79 5.24 6.05 -2.51
C ALA A 79 4.99 5.48 -3.93
N ARG A 80 5.48 6.15 -4.97
CA ARG A 80 5.38 5.67 -6.36
C ARG A 80 6.12 4.35 -6.56
N TRP A 81 7.31 4.20 -5.97
CA TRP A 81 8.10 2.99 -6.12
C TRP A 81 7.44 1.79 -5.42
N ASN A 82 6.88 1.98 -4.23
CA ASN A 82 6.36 0.88 -3.42
C ASN A 82 4.85 0.57 -3.60
N VAL A 83 4.11 1.40 -4.36
CA VAL A 83 2.67 1.19 -4.61
C VAL A 83 2.37 -0.14 -5.30
N GLU A 84 3.28 -0.57 -6.18
CA GLU A 84 3.27 -1.87 -6.85
C GLU A 84 4.29 -2.81 -6.21
N LYS A 85 3.89 -4.05 -5.88
CA LYS A 85 4.78 -5.07 -5.29
C LYS A 85 5.92 -5.55 -6.22
N THR A 86 6.14 -4.91 -7.37
CA THR A 86 7.36 -5.04 -8.18
C THR A 86 8.59 -4.49 -7.47
N TYR A 87 8.45 -3.58 -6.49
CA TYR A 87 9.58 -3.11 -5.66
C TYR A 87 10.35 -4.26 -4.99
N LEU A 88 9.70 -5.40 -4.72
CA LEU A 88 10.35 -6.58 -4.16
C LEU A 88 11.41 -7.16 -5.10
N ARG A 89 11.22 -7.05 -6.42
CA ARG A 89 12.22 -7.44 -7.41
C ARG A 89 13.48 -6.58 -7.27
N ASP A 90 13.30 -5.27 -7.19
CA ASP A 90 14.39 -4.31 -7.06
C ASP A 90 15.17 -4.53 -5.74
N LEU A 91 14.45 -4.81 -4.64
CA LEU A 91 15.07 -5.18 -3.36
C LEU A 91 15.91 -6.47 -3.49
N ARG A 92 15.39 -7.49 -4.17
CA ARG A 92 16.11 -8.74 -4.42
C ARG A 92 17.36 -8.52 -5.27
N GLU A 93 17.28 -7.68 -6.30
CA GLU A 93 18.43 -7.31 -7.15
C GLU A 93 19.53 -6.59 -6.36
N GLN A 94 19.17 -5.91 -5.27
CA GLN A 94 20.10 -5.32 -4.31
C GLN A 94 20.60 -6.31 -3.24
N GLY A 95 20.27 -7.60 -3.35
CA GLY A 95 20.71 -8.64 -2.42
C GLY A 95 19.86 -8.78 -1.14
N ILE A 96 18.72 -8.10 -1.05
CA ILE A 96 17.81 -8.22 0.09
C ILE A 96 16.97 -9.49 -0.08
N SER A 97 16.93 -10.31 0.96
CA SER A 97 16.11 -11.52 0.97
C SER A 97 14.62 -11.16 0.98
N ILE A 98 13.86 -11.77 0.08
CA ILE A 98 12.41 -11.63 -0.02
C ILE A 98 11.75 -13.02 -0.01
N VAL A 99 10.46 -13.08 0.27
CA VAL A 99 9.66 -14.29 0.00
C VAL A 99 9.79 -14.64 -1.49
N PRO A 100 10.09 -15.90 -1.86
CA PRO A 100 10.12 -16.32 -3.25
C PRO A 100 8.84 -15.87 -3.98
N THR A 101 9.02 -15.03 -5.00
CA THR A 101 7.90 -14.35 -5.68
C THR A 101 8.03 -14.54 -7.18
N THR A 102 6.91 -14.89 -7.82
CA THR A 102 6.75 -14.93 -9.28
C THR A 102 5.71 -13.90 -9.67
N TRP A 103 6.01 -13.08 -10.68
CA TRP A 103 5.07 -12.10 -11.22
C TRP A 103 4.43 -12.67 -12.47
N MET A 104 3.10 -12.65 -12.52
CA MET A 104 2.32 -13.24 -13.61
C MET A 104 1.25 -12.25 -14.05
N ARG A 105 0.93 -12.25 -15.34
CA ARG A 105 -0.18 -11.49 -15.90
C ARG A 105 -1.22 -12.48 -16.41
N SER A 106 -2.41 -12.46 -15.81
CA SER A 106 -3.51 -13.37 -16.15
C SER A 106 -3.13 -14.86 -16.10
N PRO A 107 -2.68 -15.38 -14.94
CA PRO A 107 -2.28 -16.79 -14.83
C PRO A 107 -3.45 -17.74 -15.06
N SER A 108 -3.19 -18.84 -15.76
CA SER A 108 -4.11 -19.97 -15.88
C SER A 108 -4.04 -20.87 -14.63
N VAL A 109 -4.99 -21.80 -14.49
CA VAL A 109 -4.95 -22.79 -13.39
C VAL A 109 -3.68 -23.66 -13.45
N ALA A 110 -3.25 -24.03 -14.67
CA ALA A 110 -2.02 -24.80 -14.86
C ALA A 110 -0.78 -24.03 -14.34
N ASP A 111 -0.69 -22.74 -14.65
CA ASP A 111 0.36 -21.87 -14.13
C ASP A 111 0.43 -21.87 -12.60
N LEU A 112 -0.74 -21.86 -11.94
CA LEU A 112 -0.82 -21.88 -10.48
C LEU A 112 -0.36 -23.22 -9.89
N HIS A 113 -0.65 -24.34 -10.56
CA HIS A 113 -0.15 -25.64 -10.12
C HIS A 113 1.38 -25.72 -10.18
N GLU A 114 2.00 -25.16 -11.23
CA GLU A 114 3.46 -25.13 -11.37
C GLU A 114 4.15 -24.31 -10.25
N LEU A 115 3.45 -23.36 -9.62
CA LEU A 115 4.01 -22.57 -8.52
C LEU A 115 4.33 -23.42 -7.30
N PHE A 116 3.54 -24.44 -6.99
CA PHE A 116 3.80 -25.32 -5.84
C PHE A 116 5.13 -26.06 -6.00
N ASP A 117 5.39 -26.59 -7.20
CA ASP A 117 6.65 -27.27 -7.51
C ASP A 117 7.82 -26.28 -7.56
N ARG A 118 7.62 -25.13 -8.21
CA ARG A 118 8.63 -24.06 -8.31
C ARG A 118 9.09 -23.55 -6.96
N PHE A 119 8.16 -23.38 -6.01
CA PHE A 119 8.46 -22.92 -4.67
C PHE A 119 8.79 -24.05 -3.70
N ASN A 120 8.67 -25.31 -4.14
CA ASN A 120 8.81 -26.49 -3.30
C ASN A 120 7.98 -26.37 -2.01
N SER A 121 6.71 -25.99 -2.18
CA SER A 121 5.77 -25.69 -1.10
C SER A 121 4.39 -26.22 -1.47
N ASP A 122 3.64 -26.70 -0.47
CA ASP A 122 2.23 -27.06 -0.62
C ASP A 122 1.30 -25.87 -0.37
N ASP A 123 1.86 -24.73 0.05
CA ASP A 123 1.14 -23.49 0.31
C ASP A 123 1.66 -22.38 -0.62
N VAL A 124 0.73 -21.71 -1.32
CA VAL A 124 1.03 -20.56 -2.20
C VAL A 124 0.07 -19.43 -1.89
N VAL A 125 0.57 -18.19 -1.85
CA VAL A 125 -0.26 -16.99 -1.76
C VAL A 125 -0.29 -16.29 -3.10
N ILE A 126 -1.49 -16.05 -3.62
CA ILE A 126 -1.73 -15.20 -4.79
C ILE A 126 -2.27 -13.88 -4.29
N LYS A 127 -1.78 -12.76 -4.83
CA LYS A 127 -2.26 -11.42 -4.48
C LYS A 127 -2.03 -10.44 -5.63
N PRO A 128 -2.86 -9.39 -5.75
CA PRO A 128 -2.62 -8.31 -6.69
C PRO A 128 -1.29 -7.60 -6.45
N ILE A 129 -0.70 -7.13 -7.55
CA ILE A 129 0.53 -6.33 -7.52
C ILE A 129 0.29 -4.99 -6.79
N VAL A 130 -0.83 -4.32 -7.06
CA VAL A 130 -1.34 -3.17 -6.30
C VAL A 130 -2.46 -3.67 -5.39
N GLY A 131 -2.35 -3.48 -4.08
CA GLY A 131 -3.37 -3.95 -3.13
C GLY A 131 -2.97 -3.71 -1.69
N ALA A 132 -3.97 -3.55 -0.82
CA ALA A 132 -3.87 -3.34 0.62
C ALA A 132 -4.88 -4.25 1.36
N ASN A 133 -4.80 -4.34 2.69
CA ASN A 133 -5.77 -5.05 3.55
C ASN A 133 -6.05 -6.54 3.22
N ALA A 134 -5.15 -7.20 2.49
CA ALA A 134 -5.37 -8.54 1.95
C ALA A 134 -6.55 -8.64 0.96
N ASP A 135 -7.02 -7.51 0.43
CA ASP A 135 -8.00 -7.49 -0.65
C ASP A 135 -7.49 -8.31 -1.84
N ASP A 136 -8.34 -9.22 -2.31
CA ASP A 136 -8.06 -10.19 -3.38
C ASP A 136 -6.79 -11.04 -3.18
N ALA A 137 -6.34 -11.20 -1.93
CA ALA A 137 -5.29 -12.14 -1.58
C ALA A 137 -5.88 -13.51 -1.23
N PHE A 138 -5.37 -14.55 -1.89
CA PHE A 138 -5.84 -15.93 -1.72
C PHE A 138 -4.69 -16.81 -1.25
N TRP A 139 -4.95 -17.62 -0.22
CA TRP A 139 -4.07 -18.69 0.18
C TRP A 139 -4.56 -20.00 -0.45
N LEU A 140 -3.75 -20.55 -1.34
CA LEU A 140 -3.98 -21.82 -2.00
C LEU A 140 -3.16 -22.91 -1.33
N ARG A 141 -3.75 -24.11 -1.25
CA ARG A 141 -3.07 -25.32 -0.85
C ARG A 141 -3.06 -26.32 -1.98
N ARG A 142 -1.97 -27.06 -2.13
CA ARG A 142 -1.89 -28.15 -3.10
C ARG A 142 -2.99 -29.16 -2.76
N GLU A 143 -3.89 -29.41 -3.71
CA GLU A 143 -4.86 -30.49 -3.56
C GLU A 143 -4.09 -31.80 -3.47
N THR A 144 -4.17 -32.46 -2.32
CA THR A 144 -3.72 -33.84 -2.17
C THR A 144 -4.86 -34.72 -2.63
N SER A 145 -4.75 -35.34 -3.80
CA SER A 145 -5.67 -36.40 -4.20
C SER A 145 -5.60 -37.50 -3.14
N ALA A 146 -6.75 -37.79 -2.51
CA ALA A 146 -6.92 -38.95 -1.63
C ALA A 146 -6.96 -40.25 -2.43
#